data_AF-A0A9X6NFG2-F1
#
_entry.id   AF-A0A9X6NFG2-F1
#
_cell.length_a   1.000
_cell.length_b   1.000
_cell.length_c   1.000
_cell.angle_alpha   90.00
_cell.angle_beta   90.00
_cell.angle_gamma   90.00
#
_symmetry.space_group_name_H-M   'P 1'
#
loop_
_entity.id
_entity.type
_entity.pdbx_description
1 polymer ?
#
loop_
_entity_poly.entity_id
_entity_poly.type
_entity_poly.pdbx_seq_one_letter_code
_entity_poly.pdbx_strand_id
1 'polypeptide(L)'
;MVQTKVSKRSIYRFASENARKARRKAKKPKKQPMRKLTLAMVRRMMRMLTNGRAHHCFRFVANAHQLDKSTVQSHLQDRNIKCFKKIKRNLIHKTQKETRRKCVMNLHKTTRMSNVPNMLFLDY
;
A
#
# COMPACT_ATOMS: atom_id res chain seq x y z
N MET A 1 8.46 36.16 -50.39
CA MET A 1 8.47 35.60 -49.01
C MET A 1 9.27 34.31 -49.02
N VAL A 2 10.48 34.29 -48.45
CA VAL A 2 11.32 33.08 -48.41
C VAL A 2 10.95 32.26 -47.18
N GLN A 3 10.20 31.17 -47.37
CA GLN A 3 10.01 30.16 -46.33
C GLN A 3 11.29 29.32 -46.22
N THR A 4 12.14 29.63 -45.25
CA THR A 4 13.30 28.80 -44.90
C THR A 4 12.82 27.48 -44.32
N LYS A 5 12.70 26.44 -45.16
CA LYS A 5 12.39 25.07 -44.72
C LYS A 5 13.60 24.49 -43.97
N VAL A 6 13.59 24.61 -42.66
CA VAL A 6 14.60 24.02 -41.77
C VAL A 6 14.51 22.50 -41.85
N SER A 7 15.63 21.82 -42.10
CA SER A 7 15.64 20.35 -42.23
C SER A 7 15.24 19.68 -40.90
N LYS A 8 14.60 18.50 -40.97
CA LYS A 8 14.25 17.71 -39.77
C LYS A 8 15.47 17.42 -38.89
N ARG A 9 16.65 17.23 -39.52
CA ARG A 9 17.92 16.97 -38.82
C ARG A 9 18.37 18.18 -38.00
N SER A 10 18.21 19.39 -38.52
CA SER A 10 18.53 20.63 -37.77
C SER A 10 17.59 20.85 -36.59
N ILE A 11 16.30 20.54 -36.75
CA ILE A 11 15.32 20.62 -35.65
C ILE A 11 15.70 19.65 -34.52
N TYR A 12 16.05 18.41 -34.86
CA TYR A 12 16.46 17.41 -33.88
C TYR A 12 17.76 17.80 -33.15
N ARG A 13 18.74 18.33 -33.89
CA ARG A 13 20.00 18.81 -33.30
C ARG A 13 19.75 19.97 -32.33
N PHE A 14 18.91 20.93 -32.70
CA PHE A 14 18.53 22.04 -31.84
C PHE A 14 17.79 21.57 -30.57
N ALA A 15 16.83 20.65 -30.71
CA ALA A 15 16.08 20.09 -29.59
C ALA A 15 16.99 19.32 -28.60
N SER A 16 17.89 18.48 -29.13
CA SER A 16 18.83 17.70 -28.31
C SER A 16 19.85 18.59 -27.57
N GLU A 17 20.35 19.66 -28.21
CA GLU A 17 21.22 20.63 -27.55
C GLU A 17 20.51 21.41 -26.45
N ASN A 18 19.25 21.80 -26.67
CA ASN A 18 18.44 22.46 -25.65
C ASN A 18 18.12 21.53 -24.48
N ALA A 19 17.81 20.25 -24.75
CA ALA A 19 17.64 19.25 -23.69
C ALA A 19 18.92 19.05 -22.87
N ARG A 20 20.10 19.05 -23.51
CA ARG A 20 21.39 18.94 -22.83
C ARG A 20 21.72 20.20 -22.01
N LYS A 21 21.43 21.39 -22.54
CA LYS A 21 21.56 22.67 -21.82
C LYS A 21 20.62 22.72 -20.61
N ALA A 22 19.38 22.26 -20.76
CA ALA A 22 18.40 22.17 -19.67
C ALA A 22 18.87 21.23 -18.55
N ARG A 23 19.40 20.04 -18.90
CA ARG A 23 20.00 19.10 -17.92
C ARG A 23 21.20 19.69 -17.18
N ARG A 24 22.03 20.49 -17.86
CA ARG A 24 23.18 21.19 -17.23
C ARG A 24 22.75 22.34 -16.31
N LYS A 25 21.64 23.00 -16.61
CA LYS A 25 21.04 24.06 -15.77
C LYS A 25 20.22 23.51 -14.60
N ALA A 26 19.85 22.23 -14.62
CA ALA A 26 19.22 21.61 -13.46
C ALA A 26 20.17 21.68 -12.27
N LYS A 27 19.75 22.36 -11.21
CA LYS A 27 20.52 22.42 -9.97
C LYS A 27 20.77 20.98 -9.51
N LYS A 28 22.04 20.64 -9.24
CA LYS A 28 22.38 19.36 -8.62
C LYS A 28 21.52 19.19 -7.36
N PRO A 29 21.01 17.98 -7.08
CA PRO A 29 20.22 17.76 -5.88
C PRO A 29 21.06 18.21 -4.68
N LYS A 30 20.51 19.14 -3.88
CA LYS A 30 21.14 19.55 -2.64
C LYS A 30 21.35 18.29 -1.80
N LYS A 31 22.55 18.15 -1.20
CA LYS A 31 22.81 17.07 -0.23
C LYS A 31 21.69 17.11 0.80
N GLN A 32 20.84 16.08 0.80
CA GLN A 32 19.81 15.96 1.82
C GLN A 32 20.52 15.69 3.15
N PRO A 33 20.00 16.23 4.26
CA PRO A 33 20.48 15.84 5.57
C PRO A 33 20.45 14.31 5.67
N MET A 34 21.49 13.72 6.25
CA MET A 34 21.55 12.28 6.48
C MET A 34 20.26 11.87 7.21
N ARG A 35 19.46 11.00 6.57
CA ARG A 35 18.28 10.45 7.24
C ARG A 35 18.77 9.76 8.49
N LYS A 36 18.30 10.19 9.67
CA LYS A 36 18.60 9.56 10.97
C LYS A 36 18.24 8.06 11.02
N LEU A 37 17.46 7.59 10.04
CA LEU A 37 17.01 6.23 9.86
C LEU A 37 17.84 5.47 8.83
N THR A 38 18.44 4.36 9.27
CA THR A 38 19.10 3.41 8.37
C THR A 38 18.07 2.59 7.60
N LEU A 39 18.43 2.13 6.39
CA LEU A 39 17.58 1.26 5.60
C LEU A 39 17.24 -0.05 6.33
N ALA A 40 18.16 -0.54 7.17
CA ALA A 40 17.96 -1.72 8.00
C ALA A 40 16.85 -1.52 9.05
N MET A 41 16.82 -0.36 9.72
CA MET A 41 15.75 0.00 10.66
C MET A 41 14.40 0.06 9.97
N VAL A 42 14.33 0.73 8.81
CA VAL A 42 13.07 0.81 8.03
C VAL A 42 12.57 -0.59 7.66
N ARG A 43 13.47 -1.50 7.23
CA ARG A 43 13.09 -2.89 6.93
C ARG A 43 12.54 -3.63 8.16
N ARG A 44 13.14 -3.45 9.35
CA ARG A 44 12.66 -4.06 10.60
C ARG A 44 11.28 -3.52 11.00
N MET A 45 11.10 -2.20 10.96
CA MET A 45 9.80 -1.56 11.21
C MET A 45 8.71 -2.13 10.31
N MET A 46 8.98 -2.23 9.00
CA MET A 46 8.02 -2.78 8.05
C MET A 46 7.69 -4.23 8.36
N ARG A 47 8.68 -5.07 8.66
CA ARG A 47 8.44 -6.47 9.06
C ARG A 47 7.56 -6.59 10.30
N MET A 48 7.75 -5.73 11.31
CA MET A 48 6.88 -5.73 12.50
C MET A 48 5.44 -5.34 12.16
N LEU A 49 5.25 -4.42 11.22
CA LEU A 49 3.93 -3.94 10.82
C LEU A 49 3.19 -4.91 9.88
N THR A 50 3.92 -5.58 8.98
CA THR A 50 3.32 -6.43 7.94
C THR A 50 3.39 -7.93 8.22
N ASN A 51 4.49 -8.40 8.82
CA ASN A 51 4.82 -9.83 8.90
C ASN A 51 4.79 -10.39 10.33
N GLY A 52 4.38 -9.61 11.32
CA GLY A 52 4.17 -10.11 12.67
C GLY A 52 2.90 -10.95 12.76
N ARG A 53 3.01 -12.18 13.30
CA ARG A 53 1.84 -12.93 13.84
C ARG A 53 0.99 -12.06 14.79
N ALA A 54 1.62 -11.05 15.39
CA ALA A 54 0.97 -9.94 16.06
C ALA A 54 0.91 -8.71 15.13
N HIS A 55 -0.29 -8.23 14.84
CA HIS A 55 -0.49 -6.93 14.19
C HIS A 55 -0.08 -5.81 15.16
N HIS A 56 1.19 -5.40 15.11
CA HIS A 56 1.72 -4.35 15.99
C HIS A 56 1.16 -2.97 15.59
N CYS A 57 0.83 -2.14 16.58
CA CYS A 57 0.39 -0.78 16.34
C CYS A 57 1.59 0.16 16.08
N PHE A 58 1.36 1.30 15.41
CA PHE A 58 2.44 2.25 15.09
C PHE A 58 3.18 2.74 16.34
N ARG A 59 2.46 2.97 17.44
CA ARG A 59 3.06 3.42 18.70
C ARG A 59 4.04 2.38 19.25
N PHE A 60 3.71 1.10 19.15
CA PHE A 60 4.59 0.02 19.59
C PHE A 60 5.88 -0.03 18.76
N VAL A 61 5.76 0.05 17.44
CA VAL A 61 6.91 0.04 16.53
C VAL A 61 7.78 1.29 16.70
N ALA A 62 7.14 2.46 16.91
CA ALA A 62 7.81 3.72 17.19
C ALA A 62 8.65 3.63 18.48
N ASN A 63 8.05 3.13 19.58
CA ASN A 63 8.75 2.94 20.84
C ASN A 63 9.90 1.94 20.73
N ALA A 64 9.70 0.82 20.03
CA ALA A 64 10.73 -0.22 19.86
C ALA A 64 11.97 0.28 19.11
N HIS A 65 11.83 1.32 18.30
CA HIS A 65 12.91 1.92 17.53
C HIS A 65 13.33 3.31 18.03
N GLN A 66 12.75 3.79 19.14
CA GLN A 66 12.99 5.13 19.68
C GLN A 66 12.74 6.24 18.65
N LEU A 67 11.62 6.12 17.92
CA LEU A 67 11.21 7.04 16.88
C LEU A 67 9.87 7.67 17.23
N ASP A 68 9.58 8.81 16.60
CA ASP A 68 8.24 9.35 16.61
C ASP A 68 7.29 8.50 15.76
N LYS A 69 6.04 8.38 16.24
CA LYS A 69 4.96 7.70 15.52
C LYS A 69 4.76 8.26 14.11
N SER A 70 4.87 9.57 13.94
CA SER A 70 4.75 10.26 12.64
C SER A 70 5.77 9.74 11.63
N THR A 71 7.01 9.52 12.06
CA THR A 71 8.09 8.99 11.21
C THR A 71 7.76 7.60 10.67
N VAL A 72 7.17 6.75 11.51
CA VAL A 72 6.70 5.41 11.10
C VAL A 72 5.58 5.51 10.06
N GLN A 73 4.65 6.43 10.29
CA GLN A 73 3.50 6.65 9.40
C GLN A 73 3.93 7.21 8.03
N SER A 74 4.83 8.20 7.99
CA SER A 74 5.37 8.75 6.74
C SER A 74 6.05 7.67 5.91
N HIS A 75 6.82 6.78 6.52
CA HIS A 75 7.49 5.69 5.80
C HIS A 75 6.53 4.62 5.25
N LEU A 76 5.35 4.44 5.85
CA LEU A 76 4.30 3.59 5.28
C LEU A 76 3.63 4.27 4.08
N GLN A 77 3.36 5.58 4.19
CA GLN A 77 2.78 6.38 3.13
C GLN A 77 3.70 6.45 1.91
N ASP A 78 5.00 6.69 2.09
CA ASP A 78 6.02 6.66 1.03
C ASP A 78 6.02 5.35 0.23
N ARG A 79 5.59 4.25 0.87
CA ARG A 79 5.56 2.90 0.30
C ARG A 79 4.17 2.50 -0.19
N ASN A 80 3.19 3.41 -0.16
CA ASN A 80 1.79 3.16 -0.52
C ASN A 80 1.15 1.98 0.24
N ILE A 81 1.60 1.71 1.46
CA ILE A 81 1.03 0.65 2.30
C ILE A 81 -0.18 1.21 3.05
N LYS A 82 -1.37 0.71 2.73
CA LYS A 82 -2.61 1.05 3.44
C LYS A 82 -2.69 0.27 4.75
N CYS A 83 -2.93 0.97 5.86
CA CYS A 83 -3.15 0.35 7.16
C CYS A 83 -4.64 0.39 7.50
N PHE A 84 -5.21 -0.78 7.79
CA PHE A 84 -6.62 -0.91 8.15
C PHE A 84 -6.77 -1.19 9.64
N LYS A 85 -7.85 -0.68 10.24
CA LYS A 85 -8.21 -1.04 11.61
C LYS A 85 -8.56 -2.52 11.65
N LYS A 86 -8.00 -3.24 12.62
CA LYS A 86 -8.34 -4.66 12.83
C LYS A 86 -9.83 -4.76 13.14
N ILE A 87 -10.55 -5.57 12.36
CA ILE A 87 -11.97 -5.86 12.58
C ILE A 87 -12.09 -6.70 13.85
N LYS A 88 -12.91 -6.25 14.81
CA LYS A 88 -13.30 -7.07 15.96
C LYS A 88 -14.20 -8.18 15.46
N ARG A 89 -13.79 -9.43 15.65
CA ARG A 89 -14.60 -10.62 15.35
C ARG A 89 -14.95 -11.31 16.64
N ASN A 90 -16.17 -11.81 16.74
CA ASN A 90 -16.56 -12.67 17.85
C ASN A 90 -15.65 -13.90 17.88
N LEU A 91 -15.26 -14.31 19.09
CA LEU A 91 -14.47 -15.53 19.26
C LEU A 91 -15.38 -16.71 18.93
N ILE A 92 -15.09 -17.41 17.83
CA ILE A 92 -15.82 -18.61 17.42
C ILE A 92 -14.96 -19.81 17.76
N HIS A 93 -15.49 -20.71 18.61
CA HIS A 93 -14.80 -21.94 18.98
C HIS A 93 -14.67 -22.89 17.77
N LYS A 94 -13.72 -23.83 17.81
CA LYS A 94 -13.48 -24.77 16.69
C LYS A 94 -14.74 -25.56 16.32
N THR A 95 -15.49 -26.03 17.32
CA THR A 95 -16.76 -26.77 17.11
C THR A 95 -17.78 -25.93 16.35
N GLN A 96 -17.98 -24.67 16.76
CA GLN A 96 -18.88 -23.74 16.08
C GLN A 96 -18.44 -23.43 14.65
N LYS A 97 -17.12 -23.37 14.38
CA LYS A 97 -16.62 -23.19 13.00
C LYS A 97 -17.01 -24.37 12.11
N GLU A 98 -16.92 -25.60 12.63
CA GLU A 98 -17.29 -26.79 11.89
C GLU A 98 -18.80 -26.85 11.64
N THR A 99 -19.62 -26.57 12.64
CA THR A 99 -21.08 -26.48 12.50
C THR A 99 -21.49 -25.44 11.45
N ARG A 100 -20.88 -24.25 11.49
CA ARG A 100 -21.12 -23.19 10.48
C ARG A 100 -20.71 -23.65 9.08
N ARG A 101 -19.57 -24.32 8.95
CA ARG A 101 -19.11 -24.85 7.66
C ARG A 101 -20.11 -25.87 7.10
N LYS A 102 -20.55 -26.84 7.91
CA LYS A 102 -21.54 -27.84 7.50
C LYS A 102 -22.87 -27.21 7.11
N CYS A 103 -23.35 -26.24 7.90
CA CYS A 103 -24.58 -25.49 7.61
C CYS A 103 -24.51 -24.78 6.25
N VAL A 104 -23.43 -24.02 5.99
CA VAL A 104 -23.25 -23.31 4.71
C VAL A 104 -23.14 -24.30 3.54
N MET A 105 -22.41 -25.40 3.70
CA MET A 105 -22.31 -26.43 2.67
C MET A 105 -23.65 -27.07 2.34
N ASN A 106 -24.48 -27.35 3.36
CA ASN A 106 -25.81 -27.90 3.16
C ASN A 106 -26.74 -26.90 2.49
N LEU A 107 -26.74 -25.64 2.95
CA LEU A 107 -27.50 -24.55 2.34
C LEU A 107 -27.14 -24.39 0.86
N HIS A 108 -25.84 -24.41 0.53
CA HIS A 108 -25.38 -24.26 -0.85
C HIS A 108 -25.79 -25.45 -1.75
N LYS A 109 -25.89 -26.66 -1.20
CA LYS A 109 -26.40 -27.83 -1.93
C LYS A 109 -27.91 -27.76 -2.16
N THR A 110 -28.66 -27.26 -1.19
CA THR A 110 -30.14 -27.23 -1.24
C THR A 110 -30.67 -26.03 -2.02
N THR A 111 -30.01 -24.87 -1.92
CA THR A 111 -30.36 -23.66 -2.68
C THR A 111 -29.44 -23.52 -3.90
N ARG A 112 -29.83 -24.12 -5.02
CA ARG A 112 -29.26 -23.77 -6.34
C ARG A 112 -29.67 -22.32 -6.66
N MET A 113 -28.73 -21.54 -7.21
CA MET A 113 -28.69 -20.07 -7.25
C MET A 113 -29.94 -19.29 -7.76
N SER A 114 -30.99 -19.96 -8.22
CA SER A 114 -32.23 -19.34 -8.73
C SER A 114 -33.41 -19.36 -7.73
N ASN A 115 -33.34 -20.14 -6.64
CA ASN A 115 -34.40 -20.25 -5.65
C ASN A 115 -33.86 -19.91 -4.26
N VAL A 116 -33.51 -18.65 -4.00
CA VAL A 116 -33.54 -18.17 -2.60
C VAL A 116 -35.03 -18.16 -2.25
N PRO A 117 -35.54 -19.08 -1.42
CA PRO A 117 -36.96 -19.05 -1.06
C PRO A 117 -37.25 -17.70 -0.41
N ASN A 118 -38.50 -17.24 -0.39
CA ASN A 118 -38.93 -16.11 0.44
C ASN A 118 -38.74 -16.47 1.93
N MET A 119 -37.49 -16.55 2.39
CA MET A 119 -37.12 -16.86 3.75
C MET A 119 -37.26 -15.58 4.54
N LEU A 120 -38.24 -15.55 5.44
CA LEU A 120 -38.38 -14.49 6.41
C LEU A 120 -37.30 -14.73 7.49
N PHE A 121 -36.21 -13.98 7.43
CA PHE A 121 -35.20 -14.00 8.49
C PHE A 121 -35.66 -13.06 9.61
N LEU A 122 -35.97 -13.63 10.78
CA LEU A 122 -36.27 -12.88 12.00
C LEU A 122 -35.08 -13.04 12.95
N ASP A 123 -34.44 -11.93 13.29
CA ASP A 123 -33.50 -11.87 14.41
C ASP A 123 -34.31 -11.56 15.67
N TYR A 124 -34.50 -12.57 16.54
CA TYR A 124 -35.04 -12.42 17.89
C TYR A 124 -33.94 -12.20 18.92
#